data_AF-A0A519P0J8-F1
#
_entry.id   AF-A0A519P0J8-F1
#
_cell.length_a   1.000
_cell.length_b   1.000
_cell.length_c   1.000
_cell.angle_alpha   90.00
_cell.angle_beta   90.00
_cell.angle_gamma   90.00
#
_symmetry.space_group_name_H-M   'P 1'
#
loop_
_entity.id
_entity.type
_entity.pdbx_description
1 polymer ?
#
loop_
_entity_poly.entity_id
_entity_poly.type
_entity_poly.pdbx_seq_one_letter_code
_entity_poly.pdbx_strand_id
1 'polypeptide(L)' 'MAHDAHAHDHGHDHSHEAHGHGHSHAHGHHHGPTDTGDWRYGVGLIVNLAFVAAEFGAGFLSHSTALMADAGHNLSD' A
#
# COMPACT_ATOMS: atom_id res chain seq x y z
N MET A 1 -8.93 -3.72 32.01
CA MET A 1 -8.28 -4.95 32.48
C MET A 1 -7.30 -5.33 31.38
N ALA A 2 -6.01 -5.22 31.68
CA ALA A 2 -4.91 -5.28 30.74
C ALA A 2 -4.65 -6.71 30.29
N HIS A 3 -4.24 -6.91 29.03
CA HIS A 3 -3.70 -8.18 28.57
C HIS A 3 -2.18 -8.10 28.51
N ASP A 4 -1.61 -9.10 29.16
CA ASP A 4 -0.24 -9.45 29.50
C ASP A 4 0.86 -9.13 28.49
N ALA A 5 1.97 -8.68 29.08
CA ALA A 5 3.27 -8.50 28.46
C ALA A 5 3.99 -9.84 28.32
N HIS A 6 4.44 -10.15 27.11
CA HIS A 6 5.41 -11.23 26.89
C HIS A 6 6.81 -10.76 27.29
N ALA A 7 7.26 -11.22 28.46
CA ALA A 7 8.65 -11.12 28.88
C ALA A 7 9.47 -12.24 28.21
N HIS A 8 10.44 -11.85 27.40
CA HIS A 8 11.53 -12.72 26.96
C HIS A 8 12.82 -12.26 27.63
N ASP A 9 13.20 -12.97 28.69
CA ASP A 9 14.54 -12.92 29.27
C ASP A 9 15.43 -13.89 28.48
N HIS A 10 16.42 -13.34 27.78
CA HIS A 10 17.54 -14.11 27.26
C HIS A 10 18.81 -13.29 27.48
N GLY A 11 19.46 -13.53 28.61
CA GLY A 11 20.83 -13.11 28.85
C GLY A 11 21.80 -13.98 28.04
N HIS A 12 22.61 -13.34 27.20
CA HIS A 12 23.93 -13.83 26.80
C HIS A 12 24.85 -12.62 26.58
N ASP A 13 25.66 -12.32 27.60
CA ASP A 13 26.88 -11.53 27.48
C ASP A 13 27.96 -12.41 26.84
N HIS A 14 28.39 -12.04 25.64
CA HIS A 14 29.64 -12.53 25.05
C HIS A 14 30.31 -11.36 24.34
N SER A 15 31.19 -10.70 25.08
CA SER A 15 32.19 -9.78 24.58
C SER A 15 33.26 -10.55 23.79
N HIS A 16 33.18 -10.49 22.47
CA HIS A 16 34.29 -10.84 21.58
C HIS A 16 34.64 -9.65 20.70
N GLU A 17 35.74 -9.01 21.08
CA GLU A 17 36.48 -8.05 20.28
C GLU A 17 37.10 -8.79 19.09
N ALA A 18 36.54 -8.58 17.90
CA ALA A 18 37.13 -8.99 16.63
C ALA A 18 37.08 -7.81 15.67
N HIS A 19 38.26 -7.29 15.34
CA HIS A 19 38.46 -6.32 14.26
C HIS A 19 38.09 -6.96 12.91
N GLY A 20 36.82 -6.85 12.53
CA GLY A 20 36.30 -7.21 11.21
C GLY A 20 36.05 -5.95 10.40
N HIS A 21 36.69 -5.84 9.24
CA HIS A 21 36.55 -4.76 8.29
C HIS A 21 35.08 -4.40 8.03
N GLY A 22 34.74 -3.13 8.24
CA GLY A 22 33.43 -2.56 7.93
C GLY A 22 33.19 -2.57 6.42
N HIS A 23 32.54 -3.62 5.93
CA HIS A 23 31.89 -3.64 4.62
C HIS A 23 30.39 -3.41 4.82
N SER A 24 30.01 -2.16 5.11
CA SER A 24 28.63 -1.73 4.95
C SER A 24 28.35 -1.58 3.45
N HIS A 25 27.96 -2.67 2.79
CA HIS A 25 27.32 -2.58 1.49
C HIS A 25 25.95 -1.94 1.70
N ALA A 26 25.89 -0.62 1.56
CA ALA A 26 24.64 0.09 1.40
C ALA A 26 24.01 -0.41 0.08
N HIS A 27 23.10 -1.36 0.18
CA HIS A 27 22.14 -1.63 -0.88
C HIS A 27 21.21 -0.43 -0.96
N GLY A 28 21.65 0.62 -1.65
CA GLY A 28 20.77 1.68 -2.08
C GLY A 28 19.75 1.05 -3.00
N HIS A 29 18.53 0.85 -2.52
CA HIS A 29 17.37 0.60 -3.36
C HIS A 29 17.16 1.88 -4.18
N HIS A 30 17.89 1.98 -5.28
CA HIS A 30 17.70 3.04 -6.24
C HIS A 30 16.33 2.78 -6.87
N HIS A 31 15.30 3.43 -6.34
CA HIS A 31 14.08 3.67 -7.09
C HIS A 31 14.52 4.53 -8.28
N GLY A 32 14.93 3.87 -9.36
CA GLY A 32 15.06 4.54 -10.65
C GLY A 32 13.76 5.29 -10.92
N PRO A 33 13.80 6.44 -11.62
CA PRO A 33 12.60 7.22 -11.89
C PRO A 33 11.49 6.27 -12.34
N THR A 34 10.46 6.09 -11.52
CA THR A 34 9.25 5.43 -11.97
C THR A 34 8.76 6.36 -13.06
N ASP A 35 8.71 5.90 -14.30
CA ASP A 35 8.08 6.67 -15.37
C ASP A 35 6.60 6.80 -15.01
N THR A 36 6.26 7.80 -14.20
CA THR A 36 4.90 8.14 -13.78
C THR A 36 4.06 8.63 -14.97
N GLY A 37 4.69 8.78 -16.14
CA GLY A 37 4.07 9.01 -17.44
C GLY A 37 3.78 7.73 -18.22
N ASP A 38 3.68 6.56 -17.57
CA ASP A 38 3.24 5.34 -18.25
C ASP A 38 1.77 5.52 -18.65
N TRP A 39 1.55 5.90 -19.91
CA TRP A 39 0.24 6.14 -20.51
C TRP A 39 -0.77 5.01 -20.23
N ARG A 40 -0.28 3.80 -19.98
CA ARG A 40 -1.05 2.62 -19.54
C ARG A 40 -1.79 2.88 -18.22
N TYR A 41 -1.13 3.52 -17.25
CA TYR A 41 -1.75 3.94 -15.99
C TYR A 41 -2.87 4.96 -16.26
N GLY A 42 -2.62 5.94 -17.12
CA GLY A 42 -3.63 6.92 -17.51
C GLY A 42 -4.84 6.29 -18.20
N VAL A 43 -4.62 5.32 -19.09
CA VAL A 43 -5.70 4.54 -19.72
C VAL A 43 -6.47 3.74 -18.68
N GLY A 44 -5.78 3.05 -17.77
CA GLY A 44 -6.43 2.30 -16.68
C GLY A 44 -7.30 3.20 -15.80
N LEU A 45 -6.77 4.37 -15.41
CA LEU A 45 -7.49 5.37 -14.62
C LEU A 45 -8.74 5.89 -15.34
N ILE A 46 -8.63 6.25 -16.63
CA ILE A 46 -9.79 6.76 -17.40
C ILE A 46 -10.88 5.70 -17.52
N VAL A 47 -10.50 4.45 -17.84
CA VAL A 47 -11.45 3.36 -17.97
C VAL A 47 -12.13 3.09 -16.62
N ASN A 48 -11.38 3.03 -15.53
CA ASN A 48 -11.93 2.86 -14.18
C ASN A 48 -12.93 3.98 -13.84
N LEU A 49 -12.56 5.24 -14.06
CA LEU A 49 -13.42 6.39 -13.77
C LEU A 49 -14.72 6.36 -14.59
N ALA A 50 -14.67 5.86 -15.83
CA ALA A 50 -15.87 5.69 -16.66
C ALA A 50 -16.84 4.64 -16.09
N PHE A 51 -16.32 3.55 -15.52
CA PHE A 51 -17.14 2.55 -14.82
C PHE A 51 -17.81 3.15 -13.58
N VAL A 52 -17.03 3.83 -12.73
CA VAL A 52 -17.54 4.52 -11.53
C VAL A 52 -18.66 5.50 -11.88
N ALA A 53 -18.47 6.31 -12.92
CA ALA A 53 -19.48 7.27 -13.36
C ALA A 53 -20.77 6.60 -13.86
N ALA A 54 -20.65 5.49 -14.59
CA ALA A 54 -21.79 4.71 -15.05
C ALA A 54 -22.56 4.05 -13.89
N GLU A 55 -21.85 3.43 -12.94
CA GLU A 55 -22.43 2.78 -11.76
C GLU A 55 -23.12 3.79 -10.84
N PHE A 56 -22.48 4.94 -10.60
CA PHE A 56 -23.06 6.03 -9.84
C PHE A 56 -24.30 6.62 -10.53
N GLY A 57 -24.25 6.84 -11.85
CA GLY A 57 -25.39 7.32 -12.63
C GLY A 57 -26.56 6.33 -12.65
N ALA A 58 -26.28 5.04 -12.81
CA ALA A 58 -27.28 3.98 -12.74
C ALA A 58 -27.88 3.86 -11.33
N GLY A 59 -27.05 3.95 -10.28
CA GLY A 59 -27.48 3.98 -8.89
C GLY A 59 -28.37 5.17 -8.58
N PHE A 60 -28.01 6.35 -9.08
CA PHE A 60 -28.81 7.58 -8.92
C PHE A 60 -30.17 7.48 -9.62
N LEU A 61 -30.21 7.03 -10.87
CA LEU A 61 -31.46 6.83 -11.62
C LEU A 61 -32.37 5.76 -10.98
N SER A 62 -31.77 4.69 -10.46
CA SER A 62 -32.49 3.59 -9.80
C SER A 62 -32.82 3.85 -8.32
N HIS A 63 -32.43 5.00 -7.75
CA HIS A 63 -32.52 5.29 -6.30
C HIS A 63 -31.88 4.19 -5.43
N SER A 64 -30.85 3.51 -5.95
CA SER A 64 -30.19 2.40 -5.27
C SER A 64 -28.94 2.89 -4.53
N THR A 65 -29.02 2.93 -3.20
CA THR A 65 -27.87 3.23 -2.34
C THR A 65 -26.79 2.16 -2.42
N ALA A 66 -27.15 0.92 -2.77
CA ALA A 66 -26.19 -0.18 -2.93
C ALA A 66 -25.24 0.07 -4.11
N LEU A 67 -25.75 0.50 -5.26
CA LEU A 67 -24.94 0.82 -6.44
C LEU A 67 -24.07 2.07 -6.22
N MET A 68 -24.59 3.06 -5.49
CA MET A 68 -23.80 4.24 -5.13
C MET A 68 -22.67 3.90 -4.15
N ALA A 69 -22.88 2.97 -3.21
CA ALA A 69 -21.85 2.53 -2.28
C ALA A 69 -20.74 1.74 -3.00
N ASP A 70 -21.10 0.90 -3.97
CA ASP A 70 -20.15 0.14 -4.80
C ASP A 70 -19.28 1.09 -5.64
N ALA A 71 -19.92 2.06 -6.33
CA ALA A 71 -19.21 3.11 -7.06
C ALA A 71 -18.30 3.96 -6.16
N GLY A 72 -18.72 4.24 -4.92
CA GLY A 72 -17.92 4.96 -3.94
C GLY A 72 -16.69 4.19 -3.45
N HIS A 73 -16.79 2.87 -3.34
CA HIS A 73 -15.64 2.02 -3.02
C HIS A 73 -14.61 2.04 -4.16
N ASN A 74 -15.09 1.90 -5.40
CA ASN A 74 -14.25 1.91 -6.61
C ASN A 74 -13.56 3.27 -6.84
N LEU A 75 -14.17 4.38 -6.39
CA LEU A 75 -13.54 5.70 -6.38
C LEU A 75 -12.49 5.89 -5.27
N SER A 76 -12.60 5.16 -4.16
CA SER A 76 -11.69 5.29 -3.01
C SER A 76 -10.41 4.48 -3.18
N ASP A 77 -10.44 3.45 -4.01
CA ASP A 77 -9.29 2.62 -4.39
C ASP A 77 -8.39 3.33 -5.42
#